data_AF-A0A382J3C8-F1
#
_entry.id   AF-A0A382J3C8-F1
#
_cell.length_a   1.000
_cell.length_b   1.000
_cell.length_c   1.000
_cell.angle_alpha   90.00
_cell.angle_beta   90.00
_cell.angle_gamma   90.00
#
_symmetry.space_group_name_H-M   'P 1'
#
loop_
_entity.id
_entity.type
_entity.pdbx_description
1 polymer ?
#
loop_
_entity_poly.entity_id
_entity_poly.type
_entity_poly.pdbx_seq_one_letter_code
_entity_poly.pdbx_strand_id
1 'polypeptide(L)' 'MTKVAIIGTGPCGLSMLRSFEQAEKKGEKIPQIVCFEKQEDWGGLWNYN' A
#
# COMPACT_ATOMS: atom_id res chain seq x y z
N MET A 1 7.22 -6.37 16.72
CA MET A 1 6.91 -5.35 15.70
C MET A 1 5.94 -5.98 14.72
N THR A 2 4.76 -5.40 14.54
CA THR A 2 3.69 -5.98 13.70
C THR A 2 4.04 -5.83 12.22
N LYS A 3 3.69 -6.83 11.40
CA LYS A 3 3.84 -6.81 9.95
C LYS A 3 2.48 -6.87 9.28
N VAL A 4 2.29 -6.08 8.22
CA VAL A 4 1.05 -6.03 7.44
C VAL A 4 1.37 -6.32 5.98
N ALA A 5 0.64 -7.27 5.39
CA ALA A 5 0.70 -7.56 3.97
C ALA A 5 -0.49 -6.88 3.27
N ILE A 6 -0.22 -6.12 2.21
CA ILE A 6 -1.22 -5.56 1.31
C ILE A 6 -1.17 -6.37 0.02
N ILE A 7 -2.29 -6.99 -0.36
CA ILE A 7 -2.41 -7.82 -1.57
C ILE A 7 -3.19 -7.03 -2.61
N GLY A 8 -2.49 -6.59 -3.66
CA GLY A 8 -2.96 -5.71 -4.72
C GLY A 8 -2.62 -4.24 -4.46
N THR A 9 -2.02 -3.57 -5.45
CA THR A 9 -1.73 -2.13 -5.47
C THR A 9 -2.58 -1.40 -6.51
N GLY A 10 -3.85 -1.79 -6.61
CA GLY A 10 -4.90 -0.93 -7.17
C GLY A 10 -5.24 0.25 -6.23
N PRO A 11 -6.31 1.03 -6.53
CA PRO A 11 -6.65 2.22 -5.75
C PRO A 11 -6.79 1.97 -4.24
N CYS A 12 -7.36 0.84 -3.83
CA CYS A 12 -7.52 0.48 -2.42
C CYS A 12 -6.18 0.17 -1.72
N GLY A 13 -5.27 -0.55 -2.39
CA GLY A 13 -3.96 -0.85 -1.82
C GLY A 13 -3.08 0.41 -1.71
N LEU A 14 -3.14 1.26 -2.73
CA LEU A 14 -2.45 2.55 -2.75
C LEU A 14 -3.01 3.53 -1.70
N SER A 15 -4.33 3.56 -1.48
CA SER A 15 -4.92 4.40 -0.43
C SER A 15 -4.56 3.92 0.97
N MET A 16 -4.43 2.60 1.16
CA MET A 16 -3.93 2.02 2.42
C MET A 16 -2.48 2.42 2.68
N LEU A 17 -1.60 2.29 1.67
CA LEU A 17 -0.20 2.77 1.75
C LEU A 17 -0.13 4.27 2.10
N ARG A 18 -0.94 5.09 1.42
CA ARG A 18 -1.02 6.52 1.67
C ARG A 18 -1.53 6.85 3.07
N SER A 19 -2.40 6.02 3.63
CA SER A 19 -2.89 6.19 5.00
C SER A 19 -1.78 5.92 6.03
N PHE A 20 -0.99 4.87 5.84
CA PHE A 20 0.18 4.60 6.68
C PHE A 20 1.24 5.69 6.57
N GLU A 21 1.55 6.17 5.36
CA GLU A 21 2.51 7.25 5.17
C GLU A 21 2.07 8.56 5.85
N GLN A 22 0.76 8.86 5.84
CA GLN A 22 0.23 10.01 6.59
C GLN A 22 0.34 9.83 8.11
N ALA A 23 0.10 8.64 8.63
CA ALA A 23 0.28 8.34 10.05
C ALA A 23 1.75 8.48 10.47
N GLU A 24 2.67 7.96 9.65
CA GLU A 24 4.11 8.11 9.88
C GLU A 24 4.53 9.59 9.90
N LYS A 25 4.03 10.40 8.96
CA LYS A 25 4.27 11.87 8.94
C LYS A 25 3.75 12.60 10.17
N LYS A 26 2.72 12.07 10.84
CA LYS A 26 2.20 12.60 12.11
C LYS A 26 3.02 12.13 13.33
N GLY A 27 4.06 11.34 13.11
CA GLY A 27 4.91 10.78 14.17
C GLY A 27 4.32 9.52 14.81
N GLU A 28 3.27 8.93 14.23
CA GLU A 28 2.70 7.68 14.72
C GLU A 28 3.62 6.49 14.38
N LYS A 29 3.68 5.51 15.27
CA LYS A 29 4.41 4.26 15.00
C LYS A 29 3.59 3.38 14.07
N ILE A 30 4.04 3.20 12.84
CA ILE A 30 3.41 2.31 11.86
C ILE A 30 4.05 0.91 11.87
N PRO A 31 3.31 -0.15 11.48
CA PRO A 31 3.89 -1.47 11.29
C PRO A 31 4.80 -1.52 10.05
N GLN A 32 5.57 -2.59 9.90
CA GLN A 32 6.27 -2.85 8.64
C GLN A 32 5.23 -3.26 7.58
N ILE A 33 5.19 -2.53 6.47
CA ILE A 33 4.28 -2.81 5.34
C ILE A 33 5.03 -3.53 4.23
N VAL A 34 4.42 -4.57 3.65
CA VAL A 34 4.87 -5.21 2.41
C VAL A 34 3.70 -5.30 1.45
N CYS A 35 3.88 -4.82 0.22
CA CYS A 35 2.87 -4.91 -0.84
C CYS A 35 3.23 -5.99 -1.85
N PHE A 36 2.21 -6.71 -2.31
CA PHE A 36 2.32 -7.68 -3.39
C PHE A 36 1.36 -7.28 -4.51
N GLU A 37 1.91 -7.05 -5.70
CA GLU A 37 1.14 -6.81 -6.92
C GLU A 37 1.57 -7.84 -7.95
N LYS A 38 0.59 -8.41 -8.66
CA LYS A 38 0.85 -9.40 -9.72
C LYS A 38 1.21 -8.74 -11.04
N GLN A 39 0.75 -7.52 -11.26
CA GLN A 39 1.03 -6.73 -12.46
C GLN A 39 2.44 -6.13 -12.40
N GLU A 40 2.99 -5.76 -13.56
CA GLU A 40 4.30 -5.10 -13.64
C GLU A 40 4.27 -3.65 -13.12
N ASP A 41 3.11 -3.00 -13.17
CA ASP A 41 2.87 -1.67 -12.62
C ASP A 41 1.59 -1.65 -11.74
N TRP A 42 1.52 -0.70 -10.83
CA TRP A 42 0.37 -0.48 -9.96
C TRP A 42 -0.82 0.14 -10.72
N GLY A 43 -1.93 0.37 -10.01
CA GLY A 43 -3.12 1.00 -10.58
C GLY A 43 -4.29 0.03 -10.78
N GLY A 44 -4.05 -1.28 -10.69
CA GLY A 44 -5.11 -2.28 -10.66
C GLY A 44 -5.94 -2.28 -11.94
N LEU A 45 -7.25 -1.98 -11.84
CA LEU A 45 -8.13 -1.88 -13.02
C LEU A 45 -7.82 -0.67 -13.92
N TRP A 46 -7.07 0.31 -13.42
CA TRP A 46 -6.72 1.54 -14.15
C TRP A 46 -5.41 1.40 -14.92
N ASN A 47 -4.67 0.31 -14.68
CA ASN A 47 -3.48 -0.02 -15.46
C ASN A 47 -3.93 -0.73 -16.74
N TYR A 48 -4.16 0.05 -17.80
CA TYR A 48 -4.57 -0.46 -19.10
C TYR A 48 -3.36 -1.08 -19.81
N ASN A 49 -3.55 -2.30 -20.33
CA ASN A 49 -2.59 -3.03 -21.15
C ASN A 49 -3.11 -3.18 -22.58
#